data_AF-A0A1F9NQV3-F1
#
_entry.id   AF-A0A1F9NQV3-F1
#
_cell.length_a   1.000
_cell.length_b   1.000
_cell.length_c   1.000
_cell.angle_alpha   90.00
_cell.angle_beta   90.00
_cell.angle_gamma   90.00
#
_symmetry.space_group_name_H-M   'P 1'
#
loop_
_entity.id
_entity.type
_entity.pdbx_description
1 polymer ?
#
loop_
_entity_poly.entity_id
_entity_poly.type
_entity_poly.pdbx_seq_one_letter_code
_entity_poly.pdbx_strand_id
1 'polypeptide(L)'
;MDSEFQYIQAVKSVLLEEYSSPSVEFVHFFANRVCSSVPTQQVIEQLAPTVKEAFDRFINDRINDRLRTVTRDKDIVEKFVRKPYHHTISDQEFEGFFVVNVS
;
A
#
# COMPACT_ATOMS: atom_id res chain seq x y z
N MET A 1 13.56 14.67 17.04
CA MET A 1 13.68 13.49 16.16
C MET A 1 12.32 13.01 15.65
N ASP A 2 11.22 13.67 16.01
CA ASP A 2 9.84 13.19 15.73
C ASP A 2 9.28 13.59 14.37
N SER A 3 9.86 14.60 13.70
CA SER A 3 9.38 15.08 12.41
C SER A 3 9.56 14.04 11.31
N GLU A 4 10.67 13.30 11.29
CA GLU A 4 10.94 12.30 10.26
C GLU A 4 9.90 11.19 10.24
N PHE A 5 9.59 10.60 11.41
CA PHE A 5 8.56 9.58 11.52
C PHE A 5 7.20 10.10 11.08
N GLN A 6 6.84 11.32 11.48
CA GLN A 6 5.58 11.95 11.09
C GLN A 6 5.49 12.16 9.57
N TYR A 7 6.56 12.64 8.94
CA TYR A 7 6.63 12.77 7.49
C TYR A 7 6.51 11.41 6.78
N ILE A 8 7.17 10.37 7.30
CA ILE A 8 7.04 9.01 6.76
C ILE A 8 5.59 8.52 6.81
N GLN A 9 4.90 8.73 7.93
CA GLN A 9 3.48 8.35 8.04
C GLN A 9 2.60 9.13 7.08
N ALA A 10 2.80 10.45 6.98
CA ALA A 10 2.06 11.29 6.04
C ALA A 10 2.25 10.83 4.59
N VAL A 11 3.49 10.54 4.18
CA VAL A 11 3.80 10.03 2.83
C VAL A 11 3.14 8.69 2.58
N LYS A 12 3.13 7.78 3.58
CA LYS A 12 2.43 6.49 3.45
C LYS A 12 0.94 6.65 3.24
N SER A 13 0.30 7.59 3.95
CA SER A 13 -1.13 7.87 3.75
C SER A 13 -1.43 8.33 2.33
N VAL A 14 -0.65 9.30 1.83
CA VAL A 14 -0.79 9.78 0.43
C VAL A 14 -0.56 8.64 -0.56
N LEU A 15 0.46 7.80 -0.37
CA LEU A 15 0.70 6.65 -1.24
C LEU A 15 -0.47 5.66 -1.24
N LEU A 16 -1.15 5.47 -0.11
CA LEU A 16 -2.31 4.59 -0.01
C LEU A 16 -3.53 5.17 -0.74
N GLU A 17 -3.72 6.49 -0.65
CA GLU A 17 -4.76 7.22 -1.38
C GLU A 17 -4.51 7.12 -2.89
N GLU A 18 -3.30 7.43 -3.34
CA GLU A 18 -2.88 7.35 -4.74
C GLU A 18 -2.93 5.91 -5.28
N TYR A 19 -2.61 4.92 -4.44
CA TYR A 19 -2.77 3.51 -4.78
C TYR A 19 -4.25 3.15 -4.99
N SER A 20 -5.15 3.65 -4.14
CA SER A 20 -6.57 3.31 -4.20
C SER A 20 -7.27 4.00 -5.37
N SER A 21 -6.97 5.29 -5.55
CA SER A 21 -7.53 6.15 -6.59
C SER A 21 -6.48 7.16 -7.05
N PRO A 22 -5.69 6.84 -8.09
CA PRO A 22 -4.68 7.74 -8.65
C PRO A 22 -5.25 9.12 -8.96
N SER A 23 -4.63 10.17 -8.40
CA SER A 23 -4.96 11.56 -8.70
C SER A 23 -4.53 11.95 -10.12
N VAL A 24 -5.12 13.03 -10.63
CA VAL A 24 -4.76 13.55 -11.96
C VAL A 24 -3.29 13.97 -11.98
N GLU A 25 -2.80 14.59 -10.90
CA GLU A 25 -1.40 14.98 -10.73
C GLU A 25 -0.46 13.78 -10.76
N PHE A 26 -0.84 12.68 -10.11
CA PHE A 26 -0.05 11.45 -10.09
C PHE A 26 -0.01 10.79 -11.47
N VAL A 27 -1.15 10.71 -12.16
CA VAL A 27 -1.19 10.20 -13.54
C VAL A 27 -0.39 11.10 -14.49
N HIS A 28 -0.51 12.42 -14.34
CA HIS A 28 0.26 13.40 -15.10
C HIS A 28 1.78 13.24 -14.88
N PHE A 29 2.21 12.95 -13.64
CA PHE A 29 3.61 12.65 -13.35
C PHE A 29 4.12 11.46 -14.18
N PHE A 30 3.38 10.35 -14.25
CA PHE A 30 3.78 9.22 -15.09
C PHE A 30 3.71 9.57 -16.57
N ALA A 31 2.66 10.26 -17.02
CA ALA A 31 2.49 10.66 -18.41
C ALA A 31 3.73 11.42 -18.94
N ASN A 32 4.25 12.37 -18.16
CA ASN A 32 5.45 13.13 -18.52
C ASN A 32 6.74 12.30 -18.56
N ARG A 33 6.76 11.13 -17.90
CA ARG A 33 7.93 10.24 -17.86
C ARG A 33 7.88 9.15 -18.93
N VAL A 34 6.68 8.70 -19.31
CA VAL A 34 6.48 7.59 -20.23
C VAL A 34 6.15 8.03 -21.65
N CYS A 35 5.54 9.21 -21.82
CA CYS A 35 5.26 9.76 -23.14
C CYS A 35 6.50 10.48 -23.70
N SER A 36 6.82 10.23 -24.97
CA SER A 36 7.95 10.90 -25.65
C SER A 36 7.66 12.37 -26.00
N SER A 37 6.41 12.79 -25.92
CA SER A 37 5.94 14.15 -26.18
C SER A 37 5.07 14.64 -25.03
N VAL A 38 4.84 15.96 -24.95
CA VAL A 38 3.95 16.56 -23.95
C VAL A 38 2.59 15.87 -23.99
N PRO A 39 2.15 15.22 -22.89
CA PRO A 39 0.91 14.49 -22.88
C PRO A 39 -0.28 15.46 -22.93
N THR A 40 -1.27 15.15 -23.76
CA THR A 40 -2.53 15.89 -23.79
C THR A 40 -3.46 15.43 -22.67
N GLN A 41 -4.46 16.25 -22.34
CA GLN A 41 -5.46 15.88 -21.34
C GLN A 41 -6.17 14.57 -21.64
N GLN A 42 -6.48 14.33 -22.92
CA GLN A 42 -7.06 13.06 -23.37
C GLN A 42 -6.14 11.86 -23.10
N VAL A 43 -4.83 12.02 -23.33
CA VAL A 43 -3.85 10.96 -23.05
C VAL A 43 -3.76 10.70 -21.54
N ILE A 44 -3.79 11.75 -20.73
CA ILE A 44 -3.75 11.64 -19.26
C ILE A 44 -4.97 10.88 -18.74
N GLU A 45 -6.18 11.23 -19.21
CA GLU A 45 -7.42 10.55 -18.84
C GLU A 45 -7.41 9.06 -19.24
N GLN A 46 -6.88 8.74 -20.42
CA GLN A 46 -6.72 7.35 -20.87
C GLN A 46 -5.64 6.59 -20.10
N LEU A 47 -4.63 7.28 -19.58
CA LEU A 47 -3.53 6.69 -18.84
C LEU A 47 -3.92 6.36 -17.39
N ALA A 48 -4.91 7.05 -16.81
CA ALA A 48 -5.36 6.85 -15.43
C ALA A 48 -5.68 5.38 -15.07
N PRO A 49 -6.51 4.63 -15.81
CA PRO A 49 -6.75 3.21 -15.51
C PRO A 49 -5.49 2.36 -15.65
N THR A 50 -4.61 2.70 -16.59
CA THR A 50 -3.34 1.99 -16.80
C THR A 50 -2.39 2.20 -15.62
N VAL A 51 -2.31 3.41 -15.07
CA VAL A 51 -1.52 3.72 -13.87
C VAL A 51 -2.02 2.90 -12.68
N LYS A 52 -3.34 2.84 -12.47
CA LYS A 52 -3.93 2.02 -11.41
C LYS A 52 -3.54 0.56 -11.54
N GLU A 53 -3.73 -0.02 -12.73
CA GLU A 53 -3.40 -1.42 -13.00
C GLU A 53 -1.90 -1.71 -12.83
N ALA A 54 -1.04 -0.83 -13.34
CA ALA A 54 0.40 -0.96 -13.19
C ALA A 54 0.82 -0.92 -11.71
N PHE A 55 0.17 -0.07 -10.91
CA PHE A 55 0.47 0.03 -9.48
C PHE A 55 0.05 -1.24 -8.72
N ASP A 56 -1.13 -1.77 -9.03
CA ASP A 56 -1.62 -3.04 -8.46
C ASP A 56 -0.68 -4.21 -8.79
N ARG A 57 -0.26 -4.32 -10.06
CA ARG A 57 0.70 -5.33 -10.50
C ARG A 57 2.04 -5.17 -9.79
N PHE A 58 2.56 -3.96 -9.70
CA PHE A 58 3.83 -3.69 -9.03
C PHE A 58 3.83 -4.14 -7.56
N ILE A 59 2.77 -3.81 -6.80
CA ILE A 59 2.67 -4.23 -5.40
C ILE A 59 2.56 -5.76 -5.28
N ASN A 60 1.75 -6.38 -6.13
CA ASN A 60 1.63 -7.84 -6.16
C ASN A 60 2.96 -8.53 -6.48
N ASP A 61 3.71 -8.03 -7.46
CA ASP A 61 5.03 -8.54 -7.81
C ASP A 61 6.02 -8.40 -6.64
N ARG A 62 6.02 -7.26 -5.93
CA ARG A 62 6.85 -7.05 -4.73
C ARG A 62 6.51 -8.01 -3.60
N ILE A 63 5.23 -8.30 -3.38
CA ILE A 63 4.78 -9.27 -2.38
C ILE A 63 5.27 -10.67 -2.77
N ASN A 64 5.07 -11.05 -4.04
CA ASN A 64 5.47 -12.34 -4.57
C ASN A 64 6.99 -12.54 -4.50
N ASP A 65 7.79 -11.51 -4.80
CA ASP A 65 9.25 -11.56 -4.70
C ASP A 65 9.72 -11.79 -3.27
N ARG A 66 9.10 -11.13 -2.29
CA ARG A 66 9.40 -11.36 -0.87
C ARG A 66 9.02 -12.78 -0.46
N LEU A 67 7.85 -13.27 -0.85
CA LEU A 67 7.40 -14.65 -0.56
C LEU A 67 8.32 -15.71 -1.18
N ARG A 68 8.78 -15.51 -2.42
CA ARG A 68 9.72 -16.41 -3.10
C ARG A 68 11.09 -16.43 -2.45
N THR A 69 11.56 -15.27 -2.00
CA THR A 69 12.80 -15.16 -1.23
C THR A 69 12.69 -15.91 0.09
N VAL A 70 11.55 -15.79 0.77
CA VAL A 70 11.23 -16.53 2.00
C VAL A 70 11.09 -18.03 1.74
N THR A 71 10.59 -18.48 0.59
CA THR A 71 10.44 -19.93 0.32
C THR A 71 11.79 -20.64 0.15
N ARG A 72 12.88 -19.89 -0.09
CA ARG A 72 14.25 -20.41 -0.06
C ARG A 72 14.82 -20.53 1.37
N ASP A 73 14.26 -19.79 2.33
CA ASP A 73 14.63 -19.81 3.75
C ASP A 73 13.40 -20.18 4.60
N LYS A 74 13.21 -21.47 4.87
CA LYS A 74 11.96 -22.10 5.38
C LYS A 74 11.37 -21.58 6.72
N ASP A 75 11.84 -20.48 7.31
CA ASP A 75 11.45 -20.05 8.66
C ASP A 75 10.62 -18.75 8.74
N ILE A 76 10.35 -18.05 7.62
CA ILE A 76 9.81 -16.67 7.68
C ILE A 76 8.31 -16.55 7.30
N VAL A 77 7.72 -17.55 6.63
CA VAL A 77 6.31 -17.47 6.17
C VAL A 77 5.31 -17.48 7.33
N GLU A 78 5.63 -18.18 8.42
CA GLU A 78 4.66 -18.45 9.49
C GLU A 78 4.34 -17.22 10.36
N LYS A 79 5.19 -16.18 10.36
CA LYS A 79 4.95 -14.94 11.12
C LYS A 79 4.07 -13.90 10.41
N PHE A 80 3.96 -13.93 9.07
CA PHE A 80 3.24 -12.88 8.31
C PHE A 80 1.78 -13.23 7.97
N VAL A 81 1.35 -14.48 8.14
CA VAL A 81 -0.01 -14.93 7.73
C VAL A 81 -1.08 -14.69 8.82
N ARG A 82 -0.71 -14.33 10.06
CA ARG A 82 -1.68 -13.98 11.11
C ARG A 82 -1.73 -12.47 11.37
N LYS A 83 -2.54 -11.76 10.60
CA LYS A 83 -3.56 -10.80 11.09
C LYS A 83 -4.33 -10.21 9.89
N PRO A 84 -5.52 -10.71 9.56
CA PRO A 84 -6.44 -9.96 8.72
C PRO A 84 -6.95 -8.76 9.54
N TYR A 85 -6.59 -7.55 9.13
CA TYR A 85 -7.27 -6.34 9.59
C TYR A 85 -8.69 -6.34 9.00
N HIS A 86 -9.68 -6.76 9.79
CA HIS A 86 -11.05 -6.29 9.63
C HIS A 86 -11.30 -5.31 10.76
N HIS A 87 -11.35 -4.02 10.44
CA HIS A 87 -11.71 -2.97 11.38
C HIS A 87 -13.03 -2.36 10.90
N THR A 88 -14.14 -2.87 11.44
CA THR A 88 -15.26 -2.02 11.82
C THR A 88 -15.29 -2.08 13.34
N ILE A 89 -14.77 -1.05 14.01
CA ILE A 89 -15.05 -0.87 15.44
C ILE A 89 -16.55 -0.59 15.54
N SER A 90 -17.28 -1.52 16.13
CA SER A 90 -18.48 -1.21 16.90
C SER A 90 -18.05 -1.11 18.37
N ASP A 91 -18.59 -0.13 19.09
CA ASP A 91 -18.14 0.39 20.39
C ASP A 91 -18.24 -0.59 21.60
N GLN A 92 -18.17 -1.91 21.40
CA GLN A 92 -18.35 -2.91 22.46
C GLN A 92 -17.13 -3.77 22.80
N GLU A 93 -15.99 -3.66 22.12
CA GLU A 93 -14.82 -4.52 22.39
C GLU A 93 -13.62 -3.79 23.01
N PHE A 94 -13.88 -2.95 24.01
CA PHE A 94 -12.80 -2.28 24.78
C PHE A 94 -12.34 -3.03 26.03
N GLU A 95 -12.86 -4.23 26.32
CA GLU A 95 -12.48 -4.99 27.51
C GLU A 95 -11.91 -6.37 27.16
N GLY A 96 -10.60 -6.40 26.92
CA GLY A 96 -9.84 -7.64 26.88
C GLY A 96 -8.34 -7.45 27.13
N PHE A 97 -7.89 -6.23 27.43
CA PHE A 97 -6.46 -5.92 27.56
C PHE A 97 -5.90 -6.11 28.98
N PHE A 98 -6.74 -6.40 29.97
CA PHE A 98 -6.27 -6.71 31.32
C PHE A 98 -7.20 -7.75 31.91
N VAL A 99 -6.73 -8.98 32.09
CA VAL A 99 -6.60 -9.59 33.42
C VAL A 99 -5.55 -10.70 33.34
N VAL A 100 -4.57 -10.54 34.21
CA VAL A 100 -3.47 -11.44 34.55
C VAL A 100 -3.99 -12.57 35.46
N ASN A 101 -3.29 -13.70 35.41
CA ASN A 101 -3.13 -14.74 36.45
C ASN A 101 -3.98 -16.04 36.46
N VAL A 102 -3.19 -17.13 36.39
CA VAL A 102 -3.16 -18.34 37.25
C VAL A 102 -4.10 -19.50 36.94
N SER A 103 -3.49 -20.61 36.53
CA SER A 103 -3.41 -21.84 37.35
C SER A 103 -2.09 -22.54 37.07
#